data_AF-A0AAV0PEW7-F1
#
_entry.id   AF-A0AAV0PEW7-F1
#
_cell.length_a   1.000
_cell.length_b   1.000
_cell.length_c   1.000
_cell.angle_alpha   90.00
_cell.angle_beta   90.00
_cell.angle_gamma   90.00
#
_symmetry.space_group_name_H-M   'P 1'
#
loop_
_entity.id
_entity.type
_entity.pdbx_description
1 polymer ?
#
loop_
_entity_poly.entity_id
_entity_poly.type
_entity_poly.pdbx_seq_one_letter_code
_entity_poly.pdbx_strand_id
1 'polypeptide(L)'
;MEQPRCKFWLPKKKRFCAVLPFKDSPFCGNHMVRSDGQWIPCPIDQSHSVLTENLESHVKRCPFMKQARTLSLQPYYCKGINAGKGEVEDDVSSEMKRHAVYRMSIAEFYKLTEKVQHVHASICDDIRESYKMPEACNMWINREIDSKIPFQEKHVIQQASILGNLEDSGLQQGQWDGRQQDDSQRAPAVVEFGAGRGYLTQMLADCYGIKKVFLVERKSYKLKVG
;
A
#
# COMPACT_ATOMS: atom_id res chain seq x y z
N MET A 1 13.60 -26.28 21.06
CA MET A 1 14.77 -25.45 21.40
C MET A 1 14.55 -24.07 20.81
N GLU A 2 14.57 -23.01 21.62
CA GLU A 2 14.44 -21.65 21.10
C GLU A 2 15.66 -21.30 20.24
N GLN A 3 15.42 -20.82 19.02
CA GLN A 3 16.50 -20.29 18.19
C GLN A 3 17.06 -19.02 18.84
N PRO A 4 18.40 -18.83 18.87
CA PRO A 4 19.00 -17.64 19.44
C PRO A 4 18.50 -16.40 18.69
N ARG A 5 17.95 -15.43 19.40
CA ARG A 5 17.44 -14.17 18.85
C ARG A 5 18.24 -12.99 19.41
N CYS A 6 18.37 -11.94 18.62
CA CYS A 6 18.96 -10.69 19.08
C CYS A 6 18.19 -10.14 20.29
N LYS A 7 18.92 -9.86 21.39
CA LYS A 7 18.36 -9.36 22.66
C LYS A 7 17.91 -7.89 22.64
N PHE A 8 17.88 -7.25 21.47
CA PHE A 8 17.41 -5.87 21.34
C PHE A 8 15.88 -5.79 21.34
N TRP A 9 15.32 -5.03 22.27
CA TRP A 9 13.87 -4.80 22.37
C TRP A 9 13.40 -3.75 21.38
N LEU A 10 12.31 -4.03 20.64
CA LEU A 10 11.68 -3.09 19.70
C LEU A 10 10.40 -2.50 20.33
N PRO A 11 10.42 -1.30 20.94
CA PRO A 11 9.27 -0.76 21.69
C PRO A 11 8.00 -0.63 20.83
N LYS A 12 8.15 -0.10 19.61
CA LYS A 12 7.04 0.05 18.65
C LYS A 12 6.38 -1.28 18.26
N LYS A 13 7.11 -2.40 18.34
CA LYS A 13 6.66 -3.73 17.92
C LYS A 13 6.44 -4.69 19.10
N LYS A 14 6.66 -4.24 20.34
CA LYS A 14 6.54 -5.00 21.59
C LYS A 14 7.15 -6.41 21.53
N ARG A 15 8.34 -6.54 20.94
CA ARG A 15 9.06 -7.83 20.79
C ARG A 15 10.56 -7.63 20.65
N PHE A 16 11.32 -8.70 20.90
CA PHE A 16 12.75 -8.75 20.56
C PHE A 16 12.97 -8.82 19.04
N CYS A 17 14.12 -8.31 18.61
CA CYS A 17 14.55 -8.37 17.21
C CYS A 17 14.58 -9.83 16.74
N ALA A 18 13.97 -10.09 15.57
CA ALA A 18 13.91 -11.44 14.99
C ALA A 18 15.16 -11.80 14.18
N VAL A 19 16.11 -10.88 14.02
CA VAL A 19 17.35 -11.15 13.29
C VAL A 19 18.27 -11.98 14.18
N LEU A 20 18.92 -12.98 13.58
CA LEU A 20 19.87 -13.84 14.28
C LEU A 20 21.03 -13.01 14.84
N PRO A 21 21.45 -13.29 16.09
CA PRO A 21 22.64 -12.68 16.66
C PRO A 21 23.90 -13.17 15.94
N PHE A 22 24.99 -12.41 16.02
CA PHE A 22 26.31 -12.91 15.64
C PHE A 22 26.79 -13.98 16.62
N LYS A 23 27.73 -14.85 16.18
CA LYS A 23 28.22 -15.97 17.01
C LYS A 23 28.76 -15.52 18.37
N ASP A 24 29.36 -14.34 18.44
CA ASP A 24 30.04 -13.81 19.63
C ASP A 24 29.34 -12.57 20.24
N SER A 25 28.08 -12.30 19.89
CA SER A 25 27.32 -11.16 20.41
C SER A 25 25.87 -11.53 20.71
N PRO A 26 25.28 -11.06 21.83
CA PRO A 26 23.84 -11.23 22.06
C PRO A 26 22.97 -10.40 21.09
N PHE A 27 23.57 -9.60 20.20
CA PHE A 27 22.86 -8.73 19.27
C PHE A 27 23.17 -9.08 17.80
N CYS A 28 22.23 -8.75 16.90
CA CYS A 28 22.47 -8.83 15.46
C CYS A 28 23.28 -7.62 14.98
N GLY A 29 23.77 -7.65 13.73
CA GLY A 29 24.56 -6.53 13.18
C GLY A 29 23.88 -5.16 13.19
N ASN A 30 22.54 -5.10 13.21
CA ASN A 30 21.82 -3.83 13.30
C ASN A 30 21.73 -3.26 14.73
N HIS A 31 21.94 -4.10 15.75
CA HIS A 31 21.73 -3.77 17.16
C HIS A 31 22.96 -4.10 18.04
N MET A 32 24.09 -4.46 17.46
CA MET A 32 25.36 -4.50 18.16
C MET A 32 25.69 -3.09 18.66
N VAL A 33 26.46 -2.99 19.77
CA VAL A 33 27.07 -1.72 20.17
C VAL A 33 27.79 -1.18 18.94
N ARG A 34 27.26 -0.09 18.43
CA ARG A 34 27.79 0.56 17.24
C ARG A 34 29.19 1.03 17.61
N SER A 35 30.18 0.74 16.77
CA SER A 35 31.52 1.30 16.90
C SER A 35 31.42 2.82 17.10
N ASP A 36 32.38 3.41 17.84
CA ASP A 36 32.45 4.85 18.16
C ASP A 36 32.55 5.77 16.93
N GLY A 37 32.59 5.19 15.72
CA GLY A 37 32.59 5.92 14.46
C GLY A 37 31.29 6.68 14.21
N GLN A 38 31.39 7.80 13.50
CA GLN A 38 30.26 8.63 13.12
C GLN A 38 29.36 7.88 12.12
N TRP A 39 28.08 7.72 12.46
CA TRP A 39 27.06 7.16 11.58
C TRP A 39 26.30 8.27 10.88
N ILE A 40 26.08 8.12 9.58
CA ILE A 40 25.33 9.06 8.75
C ILE A 40 24.19 8.31 8.04
N PRO A 41 23.04 8.95 7.78
CA PRO A 41 22.01 8.39 6.91
C PRO A 41 22.59 8.03 5.54
N CYS A 42 22.16 6.92 4.98
CA CYS A 42 22.56 6.59 3.61
C CYS A 42 22.01 7.65 2.64
N PRO A 43 22.83 8.20 1.72
CA PRO A 43 22.41 9.24 0.79
C PRO A 43 21.44 8.71 -0.28
N ILE A 44 21.35 7.40 -0.47
CA ILE A 44 20.45 6.76 -1.43
C ILE A 44 19.09 6.42 -0.78
N ASP A 45 19.10 6.03 0.49
CA ASP A 45 17.90 5.64 1.22
C ASP A 45 18.03 6.04 2.69
N GLN A 46 17.30 7.08 3.08
CA GLN A 46 17.32 7.63 4.43
C GLN A 46 16.72 6.67 5.48
N SER A 47 16.14 5.52 5.08
CA SER A 47 15.59 4.52 6.00
C SER A 47 16.66 3.76 6.80
N HIS A 48 17.94 3.89 6.42
CA HIS A 48 19.05 3.26 7.13
C HIS A 48 20.28 4.19 7.22
N SER A 49 21.21 3.83 8.10
CA SER A 49 22.45 4.59 8.34
C SER A 49 23.66 3.69 8.13
N VAL A 50 24.78 4.31 7.75
CA VAL A 50 26.07 3.64 7.56
C VAL A 50 27.16 4.39 8.30
N LEU A 51 28.22 3.66 8.67
CA LEU A 51 29.44 4.29 9.16
C LEU A 51 30.02 5.18 8.06
N THR A 52 30.48 6.37 8.46
CA THR A 52 31.05 7.36 7.53
C THR A 52 32.21 6.76 6.72
N GLU A 53 33.08 5.97 7.35
CA GLU A 53 34.19 5.26 6.71
C GLU A 53 33.75 4.23 5.65
N ASN A 54 32.55 3.68 5.80
CA ASN A 54 32.01 2.64 4.91
C ASN A 54 31.05 3.20 3.87
N LEU A 55 30.83 4.53 3.84
CA LEU A 55 29.88 5.15 2.92
C LEU A 55 30.21 4.82 1.46
N GLU A 56 31.47 4.96 1.06
CA GLU A 56 31.88 4.79 -0.33
C GLU A 56 31.68 3.35 -0.83
N SER A 57 32.00 2.37 0.02
CA SER A 57 31.80 0.95 -0.30
C SER A 57 30.32 0.56 -0.24
N HIS A 58 29.56 1.15 0.69
CA HIS A 58 28.13 0.95 0.84
C HIS A 58 27.35 1.43 -0.39
N VAL A 59 27.57 2.66 -0.85
CA VAL A 59 26.84 3.27 -1.99
C VAL A 59 26.88 2.37 -3.23
N LYS A 60 28.01 1.66 -3.44
CA LYS A 60 28.20 0.70 -4.55
C LYS A 60 27.40 -0.60 -4.38
N ARG A 61 27.03 -0.97 -3.15
CA ARG A 61 26.38 -2.26 -2.80
C ARG A 61 25.00 -2.11 -2.18
N CYS A 62 24.54 -0.88 -1.95
CA CYS A 62 23.28 -0.55 -1.31
C CYS A 62 22.14 -1.34 -1.97
N PRO A 63 21.36 -2.13 -1.20
CA PRO A 63 20.26 -2.91 -1.77
C PRO A 63 19.24 -2.05 -2.50
N PHE A 64 18.92 -0.87 -1.95
CA PHE A 64 18.00 0.07 -2.56
C PHE A 64 18.54 0.61 -3.89
N MET A 65 19.83 0.92 -3.98
CA MET A 65 20.47 1.35 -5.22
C MET A 65 20.35 0.28 -6.31
N LYS A 66 20.67 -0.98 -5.97
CA LYS A 66 20.55 -2.10 -6.90
C LYS A 66 19.12 -2.29 -7.38
N GLN A 67 18.16 -2.24 -6.44
CA GLN A 67 16.74 -2.36 -6.77
C GLN A 67 16.27 -1.22 -7.67
N ALA A 68 16.64 0.03 -7.36
CA ALA A 68 16.30 1.20 -8.16
C ALA A 68 16.88 1.11 -9.58
N ARG A 69 18.14 0.65 -9.72
CA ARG A 69 18.76 0.41 -11.03
C ARG A 69 18.01 -0.67 -11.81
N THR A 70 17.76 -1.83 -11.21
CA THR A 70 17.02 -2.92 -11.87
C THR A 70 15.64 -2.47 -12.32
N LEU A 71 14.92 -1.73 -11.49
CA LEU A 71 13.62 -1.16 -11.82
C LEU A 71 13.73 -0.16 -12.98
N SER A 72 14.74 0.73 -12.95
CA SER A 72 14.93 1.74 -13.99
C SER A 72 15.26 1.17 -15.37
N LEU A 73 15.78 -0.05 -15.42
CA LEU A 73 16.11 -0.76 -16.66
C LEU A 73 14.91 -1.54 -17.23
N GLN A 74 13.78 -1.63 -16.52
CA GLN A 74 12.63 -2.35 -17.03
C GLN A 74 11.98 -1.58 -18.20
N PRO A 75 11.63 -2.24 -19.32
CA PRO A 75 11.02 -1.57 -20.47
C PRO A 75 9.72 -0.81 -20.15
N TYR A 76 9.01 -1.26 -19.12
CA TYR A 76 7.75 -0.68 -18.64
C TYR A 76 7.93 0.37 -17.54
N TYR A 77 9.16 0.67 -17.12
CA TYR A 77 9.41 1.67 -16.09
C TYR A 77 9.69 3.04 -16.71
N CYS A 78 8.86 4.02 -16.35
CA CYS A 78 9.11 5.42 -16.63
C CYS A 78 9.01 6.21 -15.32
N LYS A 79 10.15 6.76 -14.85
CA LYS A 79 10.20 7.51 -13.60
C LYS A 79 9.33 8.77 -13.74
N GLY A 80 8.35 8.92 -12.85
CA GLY A 80 7.51 10.11 -12.81
C GLY A 80 6.40 10.17 -13.87
N ILE A 81 6.07 9.06 -14.55
CA ILE A 81 5.00 9.05 -15.57
C ILE A 81 3.64 9.57 -15.06
N ASN A 82 3.34 9.37 -13.77
CA ASN A 82 2.13 9.86 -13.10
C ASN A 82 2.37 11.07 -12.19
N ALA A 83 3.54 11.71 -12.24
CA ALA A 83 3.89 12.83 -11.36
C ALA A 83 3.34 14.18 -11.85
N GLY A 84 2.78 14.25 -13.06
CA GLY A 84 2.40 15.49 -13.72
C GLY A 84 3.62 16.27 -14.24
N LYS A 85 3.38 17.44 -14.86
CA LYS A 85 4.44 18.30 -15.44
C LYS A 85 5.15 19.20 -14.42
N GLY A 86 4.80 19.11 -13.14
CA GLY A 86 5.40 19.93 -12.09
C GLY A 86 6.77 19.40 -11.68
N GLU A 87 7.72 20.30 -11.43
CA GLU A 87 8.93 19.95 -10.71
C GLU A 87 8.52 19.38 -9.35
N VAL A 88 8.98 18.16 -9.05
CA VAL A 88 8.75 17.55 -7.74
C VAL A 88 9.63 18.32 -6.77
N GLU A 89 9.10 19.37 -6.15
CA GLU A 89 9.77 20.01 -5.02
C GLU A 89 10.03 18.96 -3.93
N ASP A 90 11.26 18.99 -3.41
CA ASP A 90 11.78 18.03 -2.45
C ASP A 90 10.86 17.76 -1.26
N ASP A 91 10.78 16.49 -0.89
CA ASP A 91 10.45 15.92 0.43
C ASP A 91 9.42 16.67 1.30
N VAL A 92 8.30 17.12 0.72
CA VAL A 92 7.20 17.67 1.51
C VAL A 92 6.50 16.53 2.26
N SER A 93 6.90 16.33 3.51
CA SER A 93 6.31 15.32 4.39
C SER A 93 4.81 15.57 4.63
N SER A 94 4.05 14.51 4.94
CA SER A 94 2.63 14.64 5.32
C SER A 94 2.43 15.51 6.56
N GLU A 95 3.43 15.63 7.42
CA GLU A 95 3.40 16.54 8.57
C GLU A 95 3.50 18.00 8.11
N MET A 96 4.45 18.33 7.23
CA MET A 96 4.60 19.66 6.66
C MET A 96 3.33 20.12 5.92
N LYS A 97 2.71 19.24 5.13
CA LYS A 97 1.45 19.52 4.44
C LYS A 97 0.32 19.88 5.41
N ARG A 98 0.13 19.07 6.46
CA ARG A 98 -0.91 19.32 7.47
C ARG A 98 -0.67 20.63 8.21
N HIS A 99 0.57 20.87 8.59
CA HIS A 99 0.97 22.06 9.30
C HIS A 99 0.78 23.34 8.47
N ALA A 100 1.03 23.28 7.15
CA ALA A 100 0.74 24.40 6.26
C ALA A 100 -0.75 24.77 6.27
N VAL A 101 -1.65 23.78 6.25
CA VAL A 101 -3.10 24.02 6.36
C VAL A 101 -3.47 24.56 7.74
N TYR A 102 -2.94 23.98 8.83
CA TYR A 102 -3.27 24.42 10.19
C TYR A 102 -2.76 25.82 10.55
N ARG A 103 -1.74 26.32 9.84
CA ARG A 103 -1.23 27.68 10.03
C ARG A 103 -2.02 28.74 9.30
N MET A 104 -2.94 28.37 8.41
CA MET A 104 -3.78 29.33 7.69
C MET A 104 -4.71 30.02 8.66
N SER A 105 -4.89 31.33 8.47
CA SER A 105 -6.03 32.03 9.06
C SER A 105 -7.34 31.51 8.47
N ILE A 106 -8.44 31.76 9.17
CA ILE A 106 -9.79 31.40 8.70
C ILE A 106 -10.07 31.98 7.30
N ALA A 107 -9.67 33.24 7.06
CA ALA A 107 -9.89 33.91 5.78
C ALA A 107 -9.06 33.28 4.64
N GLU A 108 -7.81 32.91 4.89
CA GLU A 108 -6.97 32.22 3.91
C GLU A 108 -7.49 30.81 3.61
N PHE A 109 -7.95 30.10 4.63
CA PHE A 109 -8.57 28.79 4.47
C PHE A 109 -9.83 28.88 3.58
N TYR A 110 -10.71 29.84 3.83
CA TYR A 110 -11.89 30.04 2.99
C TYR A 110 -11.54 30.36 1.53
N LYS A 111 -10.56 31.24 1.31
CA LYS A 111 -10.06 31.53 -0.05
C LYS A 111 -9.52 30.29 -0.76
N LEU A 112 -8.81 29.42 -0.02
CA LEU A 112 -8.33 28.15 -0.56
C LEU A 112 -9.50 27.23 -0.94
N THR A 113 -10.50 27.09 -0.06
CA THR A 113 -11.69 26.25 -0.35
C THR A 113 -12.47 26.76 -1.56
N GLU A 114 -12.66 28.08 -1.66
CA GLU A 114 -13.34 28.71 -2.80
C GLU A 114 -12.58 28.44 -4.10
N LYS A 115 -11.25 28.58 -4.09
CA LYS A 115 -10.41 28.24 -5.23
C LYS A 115 -10.56 26.78 -5.66
N VAL A 116 -10.56 25.84 -4.72
CA VAL A 116 -10.75 24.41 -5.00
C VAL A 116 -12.13 24.14 -5.60
N GLN A 117 -13.18 24.72 -5.02
CA GLN A 117 -14.56 24.60 -5.50
C GLN A 117 -14.72 25.20 -6.91
N HIS A 118 -14.13 26.36 -7.17
CA HIS A 118 -14.17 26.99 -8.48
C HIS A 118 -13.46 26.14 -9.55
N VAL A 119 -12.26 25.64 -9.25
CA VAL A 119 -11.52 24.74 -10.16
C VAL A 119 -12.32 23.46 -10.40
N HIS A 120 -12.88 22.87 -9.35
CA HIS A 120 -13.76 21.71 -9.47
C HIS A 120 -14.92 22.01 -10.42
N ALA A 121 -15.70 23.06 -10.16
CA ALA A 121 -16.81 23.44 -11.03
C ALA A 121 -16.39 23.75 -12.47
N SER A 122 -15.18 24.25 -12.71
CA SER A 122 -14.68 24.57 -14.06
C SER A 122 -14.20 23.37 -14.88
N ILE A 123 -13.88 22.25 -14.23
CA ILE A 123 -13.31 21.05 -14.88
C ILE A 123 -14.28 19.87 -14.81
N CYS A 124 -15.13 19.84 -13.80
CA CYS A 124 -15.85 18.66 -13.33
C CYS A 124 -17.35 18.77 -13.61
N ASP A 125 -17.72 18.91 -14.88
CA ASP A 125 -19.14 18.85 -15.29
C ASP A 125 -19.61 17.41 -15.55
N ASP A 126 -18.69 16.46 -15.71
CA ASP A 126 -18.99 15.09 -16.16
C ASP A 126 -18.77 13.97 -15.12
N ILE A 127 -18.34 14.29 -13.89
CA ILE A 127 -18.17 13.24 -12.86
C ILE A 127 -19.55 12.85 -12.31
N ARG A 128 -20.03 11.68 -12.75
CA ARG A 128 -21.27 11.10 -12.25
C ARG A 128 -21.05 10.48 -10.89
N GLU A 129 -21.86 10.88 -9.92
CA GLU A 129 -21.94 10.17 -8.65
C GLU A 129 -22.64 8.82 -8.87
N SER A 130 -22.08 7.75 -8.30
CA SER A 130 -22.69 6.42 -8.32
C SER A 130 -22.48 5.72 -6.99
N TYR A 131 -23.57 5.19 -6.45
CA TYR A 131 -23.60 4.43 -5.22
C TYR A 131 -24.53 3.23 -5.41
N LYS A 132 -23.96 2.02 -5.41
CA LYS A 132 -24.68 0.78 -5.73
C LYS A 132 -24.38 -0.28 -4.69
N MET A 133 -25.39 -0.86 -4.08
CA MET A 133 -25.20 -1.88 -3.05
C MET A 133 -25.78 -3.20 -3.56
N PRO A 134 -24.97 -4.04 -4.22
CA PRO A 134 -25.45 -5.28 -4.81
C PRO A 134 -25.82 -6.28 -3.71
N GLU A 135 -26.90 -7.04 -3.95
CA GLU A 135 -27.41 -8.03 -2.99
C GLU A 135 -26.37 -9.12 -2.69
N ALA A 136 -25.53 -9.45 -3.67
CA ALA A 136 -24.38 -10.34 -3.53
C ALA A 136 -23.48 -10.00 -2.33
N CYS A 137 -23.33 -8.70 -2.03
CA CYS A 137 -22.48 -8.19 -0.95
C CYS A 137 -23.20 -8.15 0.41
N ASN A 138 -24.47 -8.55 0.51
CA ASN A 138 -25.23 -8.50 1.77
C ASN A 138 -24.57 -9.28 2.90
N MET A 139 -23.92 -10.41 2.59
CA MET A 139 -23.17 -11.17 3.61
C MET A 139 -22.07 -10.32 4.28
N TRP A 140 -21.40 -9.44 3.53
CA TRP A 140 -20.39 -8.52 4.04
C TRP A 140 -21.04 -7.34 4.79
N ILE A 141 -22.12 -6.79 4.23
CA ILE A 141 -22.83 -5.63 4.77
C ILE A 141 -23.51 -5.98 6.11
N ASN A 142 -24.17 -7.14 6.18
CA ASN A 142 -24.91 -7.65 7.34
C ASN A 142 -24.01 -8.31 8.38
N ARG A 143 -22.69 -8.37 8.14
CA ARG A 143 -21.68 -8.91 9.07
C ARG A 143 -21.82 -10.42 9.30
N GLU A 144 -22.20 -11.16 8.26
CA GLU A 144 -22.32 -12.62 8.29
C GLU A 144 -20.98 -13.34 8.08
N ILE A 145 -19.86 -12.60 8.15
CA ILE A 145 -18.50 -13.06 7.82
C ILE A 145 -17.62 -13.10 9.05
N ASP A 146 -16.64 -14.02 9.07
CA ASP A 146 -15.76 -14.27 10.21
C ASP A 146 -15.14 -12.96 10.76
N SER A 147 -15.43 -12.72 12.04
CA SER A 147 -14.93 -11.64 12.89
C SER A 147 -13.40 -11.44 12.91
N LYS A 148 -12.61 -12.38 12.37
CA LYS A 148 -11.15 -12.27 12.27
C LYS A 148 -10.67 -11.27 11.23
N ILE A 149 -11.52 -10.83 10.30
CA ILE A 149 -11.18 -9.76 9.36
C ILE A 149 -11.27 -8.42 10.10
N PRO A 150 -10.22 -7.57 10.09
CA PRO A 150 -10.25 -6.21 10.64
C PRO A 150 -11.34 -5.37 9.97
N PHE A 151 -12.53 -5.41 10.57
CA PHE A 151 -13.75 -4.87 10.02
C PHE A 151 -13.87 -3.38 10.36
N GLN A 152 -14.03 -2.53 9.35
CA GLN A 152 -14.54 -1.16 9.52
C GLN A 152 -15.68 -0.96 8.54
N GLU A 153 -16.86 -0.67 9.06
CA GLU A 153 -18.13 -0.55 8.32
C GLU A 153 -18.03 0.40 7.12
N LYS A 154 -17.35 1.54 7.27
CA LYS A 154 -17.10 2.49 6.16
C LYS A 154 -16.33 1.87 4.99
N HIS A 155 -15.41 0.96 5.25
CA HIS A 155 -14.63 0.30 4.20
C HIS A 155 -15.45 -0.76 3.47
N VAL A 156 -16.35 -1.44 4.17
CA VAL A 156 -17.25 -2.44 3.58
C VAL A 156 -18.24 -1.80 2.63
N ILE A 157 -18.90 -0.72 3.04
CA ILE A 157 -19.85 0.01 2.19
C ILE A 157 -19.14 0.52 0.92
N GLN A 158 -17.93 1.07 1.08
CA GLN A 158 -17.14 1.53 -0.06
C GLN A 158 -16.80 0.38 -1.02
N GLN A 159 -16.38 -0.77 -0.50
CA GLN A 159 -16.04 -1.94 -1.31
C GLN A 159 -17.26 -2.51 -2.04
N ALA A 160 -18.39 -2.63 -1.35
CA ALA A 160 -19.65 -3.08 -1.94
C ALA A 160 -20.09 -2.12 -3.07
N SER A 161 -19.94 -0.81 -2.87
CA SER A 161 -20.20 0.20 -3.90
C SER A 161 -19.29 0.05 -5.12
N ILE A 162 -18.00 -0.23 -4.92
CA ILE A 162 -17.08 -0.52 -6.03
C ILE A 162 -17.55 -1.75 -6.80
N LEU A 163 -17.92 -2.84 -6.11
CA LEU A 163 -18.37 -4.07 -6.76
C LEU A 163 -19.70 -3.88 -7.50
N GLY A 164 -20.65 -3.13 -6.94
CA GLY A 164 -21.91 -2.82 -7.64
C GLY A 164 -21.70 -2.00 -8.91
N ASN A 165 -20.72 -1.10 -8.93
CA ASN A 165 -20.35 -0.38 -10.16
C ASN A 165 -19.61 -1.26 -11.17
N LEU A 166 -18.81 -2.22 -10.72
CA LEU A 166 -18.20 -3.22 -11.59
C LEU A 166 -19.25 -4.14 -12.21
N GLU A 167 -20.30 -4.49 -11.46
CA GLU A 167 -21.42 -5.31 -11.93
C GLU A 167 -22.14 -4.66 -13.11
N ASP A 168 -22.46 -3.37 -13.00
CA ASP A 168 -22.97 -2.55 -14.11
C ASP A 168 -22.05 -2.53 -15.33
N SER A 169 -20.74 -2.66 -15.11
CA SER A 169 -19.73 -2.66 -16.17
C SER A 169 -19.50 -4.05 -16.79
N GLY A 170 -20.24 -5.08 -16.34
CA GLY A 170 -20.20 -6.44 -16.87
C GLY A 170 -19.69 -7.51 -15.91
N LEU A 171 -19.48 -7.20 -14.62
CA LEU A 171 -19.16 -8.21 -13.60
C LEU A 171 -20.44 -8.94 -13.16
N GLN A 172 -20.86 -9.98 -13.89
CA GLN A 172 -22.11 -10.68 -13.57
C GLN A 172 -21.95 -11.76 -12.48
N GLN A 173 -22.93 -11.81 -11.56
CA GLN A 173 -23.09 -12.87 -10.57
C GLN A 173 -23.51 -14.18 -11.27
N GLY A 174 -22.86 -15.31 -10.97
CA GLY A 174 -23.32 -16.64 -11.41
C GLY A 174 -23.04 -17.04 -12.87
N GLN A 175 -22.46 -16.19 -13.73
CA GLN A 175 -21.95 -16.64 -15.05
C GLN A 175 -20.69 -17.52 -14.97
N TRP A 176 -20.07 -17.65 -13.80
CA TRP A 176 -18.96 -18.58 -13.55
C TRP A 176 -19.33 -19.90 -12.88
N ASP A 177 -20.61 -20.12 -12.61
CA ASP A 177 -21.07 -21.42 -12.12
C ASP A 177 -21.28 -22.39 -13.28
N GLY A 178 -20.16 -22.96 -13.76
CA GLY A 178 -20.01 -24.36 -14.19
C GLY A 178 -21.06 -25.03 -15.10
N ARG A 179 -21.99 -24.29 -15.71
CA ARG A 179 -23.12 -24.84 -16.47
C ARG A 179 -23.34 -24.07 -17.77
N GLN A 180 -22.30 -24.02 -18.60
CA GLN A 180 -22.37 -24.41 -20.01
C GLN A 180 -20.96 -24.42 -20.62
N GLN A 181 -20.59 -25.61 -21.12
CA GLN A 181 -19.52 -25.94 -22.06
C GLN A 181 -18.08 -25.50 -21.72
N ASP A 182 -17.28 -26.49 -21.31
CA ASP A 182 -15.95 -26.81 -21.85
C ASP A 182 -15.02 -25.65 -22.26
N ASP A 183 -14.99 -24.57 -21.49
CA ASP A 183 -14.00 -23.50 -21.68
C ASP A 183 -13.36 -23.14 -20.33
N SER A 184 -12.59 -24.09 -19.80
CA SER A 184 -11.64 -23.85 -18.71
C SER A 184 -10.62 -22.73 -19.00
N GLN A 185 -10.60 -22.18 -20.22
CA GLN A 185 -9.66 -21.14 -20.64
C GLN A 185 -10.16 -19.70 -20.38
N ARG A 186 -11.42 -19.48 -19.98
CA ARG A 186 -12.00 -18.12 -19.87
C ARG A 186 -12.44 -17.65 -18.48
N ALA A 187 -12.00 -18.33 -17.41
CA ALA A 187 -12.16 -17.74 -16.07
C ALA A 187 -11.29 -16.45 -15.97
N PRO A 188 -11.89 -15.31 -15.57
CA PRO A 188 -11.30 -13.98 -15.56
C PRO A 188 -10.19 -13.95 -14.54
N ALA A 189 -9.16 -13.14 -14.81
CA ALA A 189 -8.17 -12.80 -13.82
C ALA A 189 -8.41 -11.36 -13.37
N VAL A 190 -8.41 -11.14 -12.06
CA VAL A 190 -8.53 -9.80 -11.48
C VAL A 190 -7.18 -9.38 -10.94
N VAL A 191 -6.76 -8.17 -11.29
CA VAL A 191 -5.51 -7.57 -10.80
C VAL A 191 -5.86 -6.34 -9.97
N GLU A 192 -5.68 -6.43 -8.66
CA GLU A 192 -5.91 -5.31 -7.74
C GLU A 192 -4.60 -4.54 -7.52
N PHE A 193 -4.54 -3.31 -8.00
CA PHE A 193 -3.42 -2.39 -7.75
C PHE A 193 -3.63 -1.61 -6.45
N GLY A 194 -2.59 -1.53 -5.63
CA GLY A 194 -2.71 -0.87 -4.32
C GLY A 194 -3.59 -1.68 -3.37
N ALA A 195 -3.56 -3.01 -3.49
CA ALA A 195 -4.47 -3.91 -2.78
C ALA A 195 -4.40 -3.79 -1.26
N GLY A 196 -3.32 -3.24 -0.69
CA GLY A 196 -3.13 -3.14 0.74
C GLY A 196 -3.25 -4.52 1.40
N ARG A 197 -4.35 -4.72 2.14
CA ARG A 197 -4.67 -5.98 2.81
C ARG A 197 -5.51 -6.97 1.99
N GLY A 198 -6.02 -6.57 0.82
CA GLY A 198 -6.77 -7.44 -0.11
C GLY A 198 -8.26 -7.58 0.22
N TYR A 199 -8.85 -6.70 1.02
CA TYR A 199 -10.26 -6.81 1.43
C TYR A 199 -11.24 -6.68 0.27
N LEU A 200 -10.97 -5.81 -0.71
CA LEU A 200 -11.82 -5.68 -1.89
C LEU A 200 -11.81 -6.97 -2.72
N THR A 201 -10.62 -7.53 -2.96
CA THR A 201 -10.49 -8.83 -3.63
C THR A 201 -11.17 -9.96 -2.85
N GLN A 202 -11.08 -9.98 -1.51
CA GLN A 202 -11.79 -10.99 -0.73
C GLN A 202 -13.31 -10.86 -0.91
N MET A 203 -13.86 -9.64 -0.81
CA MET A 203 -15.28 -9.41 -1.03
C MET A 203 -15.71 -9.85 -2.43
N LEU A 204 -14.88 -9.57 -3.44
CA LEU A 204 -15.10 -10.02 -4.80
C LEU A 204 -15.11 -11.55 -4.92
N ALA A 205 -14.17 -12.23 -4.28
CA ALA A 205 -14.09 -13.69 -4.27
C ALA A 205 -15.29 -14.33 -3.58
N ASP A 206 -15.69 -13.81 -2.42
CA ASP A 206 -16.80 -14.31 -1.62
C ASP A 206 -18.16 -14.08 -2.32
N CYS A 207 -18.35 -12.91 -2.92
CA CYS A 207 -19.65 -12.51 -3.48
C CYS A 207 -19.85 -12.93 -4.94
N TYR A 208 -18.77 -13.03 -5.72
CA TYR A 208 -18.82 -13.28 -7.18
C TYR A 208 -18.02 -14.52 -7.62
N GLY A 209 -17.40 -15.27 -6.70
CA GLY A 209 -16.73 -16.54 -7.00
C GLY A 209 -15.44 -16.42 -7.81
N ILE A 210 -14.80 -15.25 -7.84
CA ILE A 210 -13.54 -15.04 -8.57
C ILE A 210 -12.40 -15.80 -7.91
N LYS A 211 -11.72 -16.66 -8.68
CA LYS A 211 -10.62 -17.51 -8.17
C LYS A 211 -9.23 -17.08 -8.61
N LYS A 212 -9.10 -16.43 -9.77
CA LYS A 212 -7.79 -15.99 -10.29
C LYS A 212 -7.57 -14.53 -9.93
N VAL A 213 -6.85 -14.29 -8.84
CA VAL A 213 -6.62 -12.94 -8.31
C VAL A 213 -5.13 -12.64 -8.16
N PHE A 214 -4.72 -11.43 -8.53
CA PHE A 214 -3.35 -10.93 -8.39
C PHE A 214 -3.37 -9.63 -7.59
N LEU A 215 -2.70 -9.63 -6.43
CA LEU A 215 -2.64 -8.48 -5.52
C LEU A 215 -1.31 -7.73 -5.69
N VAL A 216 -1.34 -6.57 -6.33
CA VAL A 216 -0.16 -5.72 -6.58
C VAL A 216 -0.06 -4.63 -5.51
N GLU A 217 1.06 -4.59 -4.79
CA GLU A 217 1.29 -3.64 -3.69
C GLU A 217 2.79 -3.35 -3.51
N ARG A 218 3.12 -2.11 -3.11
CA ARG A 218 4.50 -1.64 -2.89
C ARG A 218 5.11 -2.16 -1.59
N LYS A 219 4.29 -2.48 -0.57
CA LYS A 219 4.74 -2.95 0.74
C LYS A 219 4.18 -4.33 1.08
N SER A 220 5.02 -5.17 1.68
CA SER A 220 4.59 -6.45 2.24
C SER A 220 3.78 -6.20 3.51
N TYR A 221 2.45 -6.36 3.45
CA TYR A 221 1.59 -6.40 4.63
C TYR A 221 1.67 -7.80 5.26
N LYS A 222 1.78 -7.87 6.59
CA LYS A 222 1.95 -9.13 7.33
C LYS A 222 0.73 -10.07 7.26
N LEU A 223 -0.44 -9.53 6.90
CA LEU A 223 -1.70 -10.24 6.79
C LEU A 223 -2.39 -9.71 5.54
N LYS A 224 -2.19 -10.39 4.42
CA LYS A 224 -3.08 -10.27 3.26
C LYS A 224 -4.18 -11.30 3.44
N VAL A 225 -5.42 -10.90 3.21
CA VAL A 225 -6.53 -11.85 3.13
C VAL A 225 -6.36 -12.63 1.83
N GLY A 226 -6.57 -13.94 1.90
CA GLY A 226 -6.46 -14.89 0.81
C GLY A 226 -7.24 -16.15 1.15
#